data_AF-A0A7L2H2G9-F1
#
_entry.id   AF-A0A7L2H2G9-F1
#
_cell.length_a   1.000
_cell.length_b   1.000
_cell.length_c   1.000
_cell.angle_alpha   90.00
_cell.angle_beta   90.00
_cell.angle_gamma   90.00
#
_symmetry.space_group_name_H-M   'P 1'
#
loop_
_entity.id
_entity.type
_entity.pdbx_description
1 polymer ?
#
loop_
_entity_poly.entity_id
_entity_poly.type
_entity_poly.pdbx_seq_one_letter_code
_entity_poly.pdbx_strand_id
1 'polypeptide(L)'
;TAFHSFARWFLPWLGVSELEKALVNISVAIEILGNNNDDAVMELQEEVSQLPKIMLQNRMALDTLLASQGGVCTIINTSCCTYIDWRGRISDDV
;
A
#
# COMPACT_ATOMS: atom_id res chain seq x y z
N THR A 1 -17.06 -37.28 -13.52
CA THR A 1 -18.11 -38.33 -13.44
C THR A 1 -19.46 -37.69 -13.61
N ALA A 2 -20.33 -38.21 -14.48
CA ALA A 2 -21.64 -37.63 -14.82
C ALA A 2 -22.52 -37.29 -13.59
N PHE A 3 -22.36 -38.06 -12.51
CA PHE A 3 -23.01 -37.82 -11.22
C PHE A 3 -22.68 -36.45 -10.59
N HIS A 4 -21.45 -35.95 -10.74
CA HIS A 4 -21.03 -34.65 -10.19
C HIS A 4 -21.70 -33.48 -10.94
N SER A 5 -21.83 -33.56 -12.27
CA SER A 5 -22.56 -32.55 -13.05
C SER A 5 -24.05 -32.57 -12.75
N PHE A 6 -24.64 -33.75 -12.55
CA PHE A 6 -26.04 -33.89 -12.17
C PHE A 6 -26.32 -33.32 -10.77
N ALA A 7 -25.47 -33.64 -9.79
CA ALA A 7 -25.60 -33.13 -8.42
C ALA A 7 -25.45 -31.59 -8.37
N ARG A 8 -24.53 -31.03 -9.16
CA ARG A 8 -24.28 -29.58 -9.24
C ARG A 8 -25.44 -28.80 -9.88
N TRP A 9 -26.27 -29.46 -10.70
CA TRP A 9 -27.47 -28.86 -11.31
C TRP A 9 -28.64 -28.78 -10.32
N PHE A 10 -28.83 -29.81 -9.47
CA PHE A 10 -29.92 -29.84 -8.48
C PHE A 10 -29.56 -29.18 -7.14
N LEU A 11 -28.28 -29.14 -6.78
CA LEU A 11 -27.79 -28.59 -5.52
C LEU A 11 -26.68 -27.58 -5.82
N PRO A 12 -27.04 -26.33 -6.16
CA PRO A 12 -26.08 -25.29 -6.56
C PRO A 12 -24.97 -25.07 -5.52
N TRP A 13 -25.29 -25.28 -4.24
CA TRP A 13 -24.38 -25.11 -3.11
C TRP A 13 -23.27 -26.18 -3.03
N LEU A 14 -23.48 -27.39 -3.57
CA LEU A 14 -22.47 -28.45 -3.53
C LEU A 14 -21.24 -28.13 -4.39
N GLY A 15 -21.34 -27.17 -5.32
CA GLY A 15 -20.24 -26.76 -6.20
C GLY A 15 -19.22 -25.81 -5.58
N VAL A 16 -19.50 -25.20 -4.41
CA VAL A 16 -18.67 -24.15 -3.79
C VAL A 16 -18.00 -24.56 -2.46
N SER A 17 -18.27 -25.77 -1.96
CA SER A 17 -17.77 -26.24 -0.66
C SER A 17 -16.24 -26.25 -0.53
N GLU A 18 -15.52 -26.54 -1.61
CA GLU A 18 -14.04 -26.52 -1.59
C GLU A 18 -13.47 -25.09 -1.59
N LEU A 19 -14.19 -24.13 -2.19
CA LEU A 19 -13.80 -22.73 -2.18
C LEU A 19 -14.05 -22.11 -0.79
N GLU A 20 -15.16 -22.46 -0.15
CA GLU A 20 -15.47 -22.02 1.22
C GLU A 20 -14.37 -22.45 2.21
N LYS A 21 -13.86 -23.69 2.09
CA LYS A 21 -12.73 -24.17 2.90
C LYS A 21 -11.44 -23.39 2.63
N ALA A 22 -11.14 -23.11 1.36
CA ALA A 22 -9.95 -22.35 0.98
C ALA A 22 -9.99 -20.92 1.52
N LEU A 23 -11.16 -20.26 1.48
CA LEU A 23 -11.36 -18.93 2.04
C LEU A 23 -11.10 -18.90 3.55
N VAL A 24 -11.67 -19.86 4.30
CA VAL A 24 -11.46 -19.96 5.76
C VAL A 24 -9.99 -20.23 6.11
N ASN A 25 -9.32 -21.12 5.37
CA ASN A 25 -7.91 -21.42 5.61
C ASN A 25 -7.00 -20.19 5.42
N ILE A 26 -7.31 -19.33 4.44
CA ILE A 26 -6.59 -18.07 4.22
C ILE A 26 -6.85 -17.09 5.37
N SER A 27 -8.10 -16.93 5.81
CA SER A 27 -8.43 -16.04 6.93
C SER A 27 -7.69 -16.43 8.21
N VAL A 28 -7.60 -17.74 8.51
CA VAL A 28 -6.84 -18.26 9.65
C VAL A 28 -5.34 -17.99 9.49
N ALA A 29 -4.78 -18.17 8.28
CA ALA A 29 -3.38 -17.86 8.03
C ALA A 29 -3.07 -16.37 8.25
N ILE A 30 -3.98 -15.47 7.85
CA ILE A 30 -3.84 -14.01 8.09
C ILE A 30 -3.94 -13.70 9.60
N GLU A 31 -4.86 -14.33 10.32
CA GLU A 31 -5.01 -14.14 11.77
C GLU A 31 -3.78 -14.63 12.54
N ILE A 32 -3.22 -15.77 12.15
CA ILE A 32 -1.96 -16.29 12.71
C ILE A 32 -0.80 -15.35 12.37
N LEU A 33 -0.76 -14.81 11.14
CA LEU A 33 0.28 -13.86 10.75
C LEU A 33 0.17 -12.53 11.49
N GLY A 34 -1.03 -12.03 11.78
CA GLY A 34 -1.23 -10.88 12.64
C GLY A 34 -0.84 -11.20 14.09
N ASN A 35 -1.47 -12.22 14.67
CA ASN A 35 -1.30 -12.56 16.09
C ASN A 35 0.12 -13.03 16.46
N ASN A 36 0.87 -13.64 15.53
CA ASN A 36 2.25 -14.05 15.79
C ASN A 36 3.29 -12.98 15.41
N ASN A 37 2.95 -12.04 14.52
CA ASN A 37 3.92 -11.09 13.96
C ASN A 37 3.42 -9.63 13.97
N ASP A 38 2.59 -9.27 14.95
CA ASP A 38 2.15 -7.88 15.16
C ASP A 38 3.35 -6.93 15.21
N ASP A 39 4.44 -7.34 15.88
CA ASP A 39 5.69 -6.58 15.93
C ASP A 39 6.33 -6.40 14.54
N ALA A 40 6.39 -7.43 13.69
CA ALA A 40 7.04 -7.31 12.37
C ALA A 40 6.22 -6.44 11.39
N VAL A 41 4.89 -6.51 11.47
CA VAL A 41 4.00 -5.67 10.65
C VAL A 41 3.99 -4.23 11.19
N MET A 42 4.01 -4.05 12.51
CA MET A 42 4.14 -2.72 13.12
C MET A 42 5.52 -2.11 12.88
N GLU A 43 6.60 -2.88 12.96
CA GLU A 43 7.97 -2.44 12.71
C GLU A 43 8.13 -2.02 11.25
N LEU A 44 7.58 -2.78 10.29
CA LEU A 44 7.55 -2.36 8.88
C LEU A 44 6.70 -1.11 8.67
N GLN A 45 5.54 -0.99 9.32
CA GLN A 45 4.74 0.23 9.23
C GLN A 45 5.44 1.43 9.88
N GLU A 46 6.15 1.22 10.99
CA GLU A 46 6.91 2.25 11.68
C GLU A 46 8.11 2.69 10.83
N GLU A 47 8.89 1.75 10.27
CA GLU A 47 9.95 2.04 9.32
C GLU A 47 9.43 2.81 8.10
N VAL A 48 8.33 2.35 7.48
CA VAL A 48 7.72 3.02 6.34
C VAL A 48 7.15 4.40 6.71
N SER A 49 6.66 4.58 7.94
CA SER A 49 6.21 5.90 8.42
C SER A 49 7.38 6.87 8.67
N GLN A 50 8.58 6.35 8.94
CA GLN A 50 9.80 7.14 9.11
C GLN A 50 10.49 7.50 7.79
N LEU A 51 10.26 6.72 6.71
CA LEU A 51 10.80 6.97 5.37
C LEU A 51 10.45 8.36 4.80
N PRO A 52 9.19 8.86 4.86
CA PRO A 52 8.83 10.19 4.37
C PRO A 52 9.68 11.30 4.96
N LYS A 53 9.98 11.23 6.26
CA LYS A 53 10.78 12.26 6.97
C LYS A 53 12.22 12.31 6.47
N ILE A 54 12.82 11.15 6.18
CA ILE A 54 14.19 11.05 5.66
C ILE A 54 14.21 11.46 4.19
N MET A 55 13.21 11.06 3.40
CA MET A 55 13.08 11.45 2.00
C MET A 55 12.92 12.97 1.84
N LEU A 56 12.09 13.63 2.67
CA LEU A 56 11.94 15.08 2.69
C LEU A 56 13.25 15.80 3.01
N GLN A 57 14.00 15.31 3.99
CA GLN A 57 15.32 15.87 4.32
C GLN A 57 16.32 15.68 3.18
N ASN A 58 16.34 14.50 2.55
CA ASN A 58 17.20 14.23 1.40
C ASN A 58 16.84 15.12 0.21
N ARG A 59 15.55 15.35 -0.02
CA ARG A 59 15.08 16.26 -1.06
C ARG A 59 15.54 17.70 -0.80
N MET A 60 15.41 18.20 0.43
CA MET A 60 15.88 19.55 0.80
C MET A 60 17.40 19.71 0.63
N ALA A 61 18.18 18.71 1.06
CA ALA A 61 19.63 18.72 0.89
C ALA A 61 20.01 18.71 -0.59
N LEU A 62 19.34 17.88 -1.39
CA LEU A 62 19.58 17.79 -2.83
C LEU A 62 19.14 19.07 -3.56
N ASP A 63 18.02 19.68 -3.17
CA ASP A 63 17.58 21.00 -3.66
C ASP A 63 18.62 22.08 -3.34
N THR A 64 19.26 22.02 -2.17
CA THR A 64 20.31 22.96 -1.77
C THR A 64 21.57 22.78 -2.63
N LEU A 65 21.99 21.54 -2.87
CA LEU A 65 23.13 21.23 -3.75
C LEU A 65 22.86 21.64 -5.21
N LEU A 66 21.61 21.51 -5.64
CA LEU A 66 21.18 21.80 -7.00
C LEU A 66 20.57 23.20 -7.13
N ALA A 67 20.71 24.06 -6.11
CA ALA A 67 20.14 25.41 -6.11
C ALA A 67 20.64 26.25 -7.31
N SER A 68 21.89 26.05 -7.74
CA SER A 68 22.46 26.69 -8.92
C SER A 68 21.82 26.26 -10.25
N GLN A 69 21.16 25.11 -10.27
CA GLN A 69 20.49 24.51 -11.42
C GLN A 69 18.95 24.56 -11.29
N GLY A 70 18.42 25.30 -10.31
CA GLY A 70 16.97 25.42 -10.07
C GLY A 70 16.37 24.32 -9.19
N GLY A 71 17.20 23.57 -8.46
CA GLY A 71 16.78 22.48 -7.57
C GLY A 71 16.40 21.19 -8.31
N VAL A 72 16.03 20.17 -7.54
CA VAL A 72 15.63 18.84 -8.03
C VAL A 72 14.42 18.92 -8.95
N CYS A 73 13.47 19.80 -8.65
CA CYS A 73 12.23 19.97 -9.43
C CYS A 73 12.50 20.43 -10.88
N THR A 74 13.47 21.33 -11.08
CA THR A 74 13.86 21.81 -12.42
C THR A 74 14.62 20.74 -13.21
N ILE A 75 15.41 19.92 -12.52
CA ILE A 75 16.25 18.87 -13.15
C ILE A 75 15.44 17.63 -13.54
N ILE A 76 14.50 17.21 -12.69
CA ILE A 76 13.65 16.03 -12.93
C ILE A 76 12.50 16.36 -13.89
N ASN A 77 12.26 17.64 -14.20
CA ASN A 77 11.20 18.12 -15.09
C ASN A 77 9.79 17.65 -14.68
N THR A 78 9.60 17.42 -13.38
CA THR A 78 8.30 17.19 -12.75
C THR A 78 7.85 18.51 -12.12
N SER A 79 6.63 18.96 -12.38
CA SER A 79 6.05 20.08 -11.62
C SER A 79 5.97 19.66 -10.15
N CYS A 80 6.67 20.37 -9.28
CA CYS A 80 6.46 20.28 -7.84
C CYS A 80 5.98 21.63 -7.37
N CYS A 81 4.82 22.06 -7.88
CA CYS A 81 4.22 23.26 -7.35
C CYS A 81 3.63 22.92 -5.97
N THR A 82 3.87 23.81 -5.03
CA THR A 82 3.27 23.76 -3.71
C THR A 82 2.55 25.08 -3.55
N TYR A 83 1.26 25.03 -3.23
CA TYR A 83 0.46 26.23 -3.05
C TYR A 83 -0.17 26.24 -1.67
N ILE A 84 -0.24 27.43 -1.08
CA ILE A 84 -0.87 27.65 0.20
C ILE A 84 -2.34 27.92 -0.06
N ASP A 85 -3.22 27.05 0.44
CA ASP A 85 -4.66 27.29 0.39
C ASP A 85 -5.03 28.52 1.24
N TRP A 86 -6.23 29.07 1.05
CA TRP A 86 -6.71 30.22 1.82
C TRP A 86 -6.86 29.92 3.33
N ARG A 87 -6.75 28.65 3.74
CA ARG A 87 -6.76 28.16 5.12
C ARG A 87 -5.33 27.95 5.66
N GLY A 88 -4.30 28.31 4.92
CA GLY A 88 -2.90 28.17 5.32
C GLY A 88 -2.33 26.75 5.18
N ARG A 89 -2.97 25.85 4.45
CA ARG A 89 -2.46 24.49 4.19
C ARG A 89 -1.63 24.46 2.92
N ILE A 90 -0.44 23.90 3.03
CA ILE A 90 0.43 23.62 1.88
C ILE A 90 -0.14 22.37 1.20
N SER A 91 -0.59 22.53 -0.05
CA SER A 91 -1.01 21.43 -0.92
C SER A 91 0.00 21.30 -2.05
N ASP A 92 0.47 20.08 -2.26
CA ASP A 92 1.45 19.76 -3.31
C ASP A 92 0.69 19.15 -4.49
N ASP A 93 0.94 19.63 -5.71
CA ASP A 93 0.55 18.91 -6.92
C ASP A 93 1.60 17.85 -7.24
N VAL A 94 1.33 16.62 -6.83
CA VAL A 94 2.05 15.42 -7.29
C VAL A 94 1.10 14.47 -7.99
#